data_AF-A0A975BFQ1-F1
#
_entry.id   AF-A0A975BFQ1-F1
#
_cell.length_a   1.000
_cell.length_b   1.000
_cell.length_c   1.000
_cell.angle_alpha   90.00
_cell.angle_beta   90.00
_cell.angle_gamma   90.00
#
_symmetry.space_group_name_H-M   'P 1'
#
loop_
_entity.id
_entity.type
_entity.pdbx_description
1 polymer ?
#
loop_
_entity_poly.entity_id
_entity_poly.type
_entity_poly.pdbx_seq_one_letter_code
_entity_poly.pdbx_strand_id
1 'polypeptide(L)'
;MKKIVFMAIALLILSACSTMQPPRYAISVDNIQQLKNYEGVKTEVVSLNQSANFSSNCRLMGPIEPADGLTIPQFICKALNDEFKMAGLYSTDGIKLSGDITKIEFSSMDGLTNGYWDIGLRLNSSNGKSLSVSNKYTFKSGFDAITACNATADALSPAVQDLIKTMVINPEFGKLLKYSPSSLSATKDNEKMIVSKETDILGWEKAKWGMKQFEVAEIYEAEWAEDDPPRCFMKDKAKVKGYELKIGFWFDKRGSTGKLNKVKLVSSISNARDDTYFDNLINYYVEKYGKPDSSEAGSLGQKTKSWLKKSGQIKITKAPAGKPGDMVILFSIEYSPNLENGIEQKKISLPVHNSEFDFRKVRWGMTKRKVMESEPLKPIVDNESSLFYKTEIISKDVMLSYDFVQNKLVRAVYQLKERHTNKNKYLQDYENFKKVITQKYGPPQIDRYKWVNDLYKKDRSKYGMALSVGHLIGGAVWETELSEISVSISGDNFKISCLVVYKSKSLAHLQEKKDAQKAMENF
;
A
#
# COMPACT_ATOMS: atom_id res chain seq x y z
N MET A 1 -21.98 17.29 -60.87
CA MET A 1 -21.81 15.86 -60.53
C MET A 1 -20.36 15.44 -60.23
N LYS A 2 -19.34 15.94 -60.96
CA LYS A 2 -17.91 15.59 -60.69
C LYS A 2 -17.35 16.02 -59.32
N LYS A 3 -17.87 17.09 -58.69
CA LYS A 3 -17.40 17.56 -57.36
C LYS A 3 -17.95 16.74 -56.17
N ILE A 4 -19.07 16.04 -56.34
CA ILE A 4 -19.67 15.22 -55.27
C ILE A 4 -18.98 13.85 -55.20
N VAL A 5 -18.53 13.32 -56.34
CA VAL A 5 -17.75 12.07 -56.40
C VAL A 5 -16.38 12.22 -55.73
N PHE A 6 -15.72 13.37 -55.87
CA PHE A 6 -14.44 13.62 -55.18
C PHE A 6 -14.58 13.76 -53.66
N MET A 7 -15.71 14.25 -53.17
CA MET A 7 -15.97 14.39 -51.72
C MET A 7 -16.34 13.06 -51.07
N ALA A 8 -16.99 12.16 -51.82
CA ALA A 8 -17.29 10.80 -51.34
C ALA A 8 -16.06 9.89 -51.30
N ILE A 9 -15.10 10.06 -52.23
CA ILE A 9 -13.84 9.30 -52.23
C ILE A 9 -12.89 9.79 -51.11
N ALA A 10 -12.89 11.09 -50.78
CA ALA A 10 -12.11 11.61 -49.66
C ALA A 10 -12.65 11.18 -48.27
N LEU A 11 -13.94 10.86 -48.15
CA LEU A 11 -14.52 10.34 -46.90
C LEU A 11 -14.25 8.83 -46.67
N LEU A 12 -13.80 8.09 -47.68
CA LEU A 12 -13.50 6.64 -47.57
C LEU A 12 -12.06 6.33 -47.14
N ILE A 13 -11.20 7.35 -46.99
CA ILE A 13 -9.78 7.18 -46.61
C ILE A 13 -9.53 7.44 -45.12
N LEU A 14 -10.58 7.75 -44.35
CA LEU A 14 -10.53 7.76 -42.87
C LEU A 14 -10.87 6.37 -42.33
N SER A 15 -10.24 5.31 -42.86
CA SER A 15 -10.14 4.06 -42.12
C SER A 15 -9.20 4.32 -40.94
N ALA A 16 -9.79 4.73 -39.82
CA ALA A 16 -9.10 4.76 -38.54
C ALA A 16 -8.54 3.36 -38.31
N CYS A 17 -7.21 3.22 -38.43
CA CYS A 17 -6.53 1.99 -38.08
C CYS A 17 -6.87 1.70 -36.61
N SER A 18 -7.63 0.64 -36.35
CA SER A 18 -7.97 0.24 -34.99
C SER A 18 -6.72 -0.35 -34.35
N THR A 19 -5.94 0.47 -33.65
CA THR A 19 -4.81 -0.02 -32.85
C THR A 19 -5.35 -0.97 -31.78
N MET A 20 -4.82 -2.19 -31.76
CA MET A 20 -5.25 -3.23 -30.83
C MET A 20 -4.37 -3.15 -29.58
N GLN A 21 -4.95 -2.66 -28.50
CA GLN A 21 -4.23 -2.45 -27.25
C GLN A 21 -4.48 -3.62 -26.30
N PRO A 22 -3.42 -4.32 -25.85
CA PRO A 22 -3.53 -5.35 -24.85
C PRO A 22 -3.95 -4.74 -23.51
N PRO A 23 -4.45 -5.53 -22.55
CA PRO A 23 -4.66 -5.05 -21.20
C PRO A 23 -3.34 -4.55 -20.61
N ARG A 24 -3.43 -3.60 -19.66
CA ARG A 24 -2.28 -3.19 -18.87
C ARG A 24 -1.63 -4.40 -18.20
N TYR A 25 -0.31 -4.34 -18.05
CA TYR A 25 0.44 -5.40 -17.40
C TYR A 25 -0.11 -5.71 -16.00
N ALA A 26 -0.40 -6.98 -15.75
CA ALA A 26 -0.75 -7.51 -14.45
C ALA A 26 0.45 -8.27 -13.88
N ILE A 27 0.76 -8.09 -12.60
CA ILE A 27 1.87 -8.79 -11.93
C ILE A 27 1.58 -10.30 -11.80
N SER A 28 2.62 -11.14 -11.90
CA SER A 28 2.51 -12.58 -11.67
C SER A 28 2.86 -12.93 -10.22
N VAL A 29 1.93 -13.55 -9.48
CA VAL A 29 2.15 -13.99 -8.09
C VAL A 29 3.33 -14.98 -8.01
N ASP A 30 3.46 -15.87 -8.98
CA ASP A 30 4.57 -16.84 -9.07
C ASP A 30 5.91 -16.12 -9.19
N ASN A 31 5.99 -15.11 -10.05
CA ASN A 31 7.22 -14.34 -10.22
C ASN A 31 7.58 -13.58 -8.94
N ILE A 32 6.58 -12.99 -8.26
CA ILE A 32 6.80 -12.32 -6.97
C ILE A 32 7.34 -13.30 -5.92
N GLN A 33 6.82 -14.53 -5.86
CA GLN A 33 7.32 -15.54 -4.94
C GLN A 33 8.79 -15.89 -5.21
N GLN A 34 9.19 -16.03 -6.48
CA GLN A 34 10.60 -16.27 -6.83
C GLN A 34 11.49 -15.06 -6.50
N LEU A 35 11.01 -13.85 -6.79
CA LEU A 35 11.73 -12.61 -6.53
C LEU A 35 11.97 -12.36 -5.04
N LYS A 36 11.05 -12.80 -4.16
CA LYS A 36 11.21 -12.70 -2.70
C LYS A 36 12.43 -13.45 -2.15
N ASN A 37 12.98 -14.43 -2.89
CA ASN A 37 14.23 -15.10 -2.50
C ASN A 37 15.45 -14.17 -2.52
N TYR A 38 15.32 -12.97 -3.10
CA TYR A 38 16.36 -11.95 -3.15
C TYR A 38 16.12 -10.81 -2.16
N GLU A 39 15.44 -11.07 -1.03
CA GLU A 39 15.12 -10.06 -0.01
C GLU A 39 16.36 -9.25 0.41
N GLY A 40 16.21 -7.92 0.45
CA GLY A 40 17.28 -6.99 0.79
C GLY A 40 18.08 -6.48 -0.42
N VAL A 41 17.94 -7.08 -1.60
CA VAL A 41 18.46 -6.50 -2.84
C VAL A 41 17.68 -5.22 -3.17
N LYS A 42 18.41 -4.17 -3.52
CA LYS A 42 17.88 -2.92 -4.05
C LYS A 42 18.28 -2.83 -5.52
N THR A 43 17.30 -2.78 -6.43
CA THR A 43 17.58 -2.72 -7.87
C THR A 43 16.46 -2.02 -8.63
N GLU A 44 16.77 -1.50 -9.82
CA GLU A 44 15.77 -1.09 -10.80
C GLU A 44 16.22 -1.41 -12.22
N VAL A 45 15.27 -1.62 -13.12
CA VAL A 45 15.53 -1.57 -14.57
C VAL A 45 15.40 -0.12 -15.02
N VAL A 46 16.52 0.50 -15.38
CA VAL A 46 16.58 1.93 -15.76
C VAL A 46 16.02 2.11 -17.17
N SER A 47 16.46 1.27 -18.10
CA SER A 47 16.05 1.37 -19.50
C SER A 47 16.20 0.02 -20.22
N LEU A 48 15.31 -0.20 -21.18
CA LEU A 48 15.44 -1.23 -22.19
C LEU A 48 15.38 -0.57 -23.56
N ASN A 49 16.28 -0.97 -24.44
CA ASN A 49 16.22 -0.62 -25.86
C ASN A 49 15.65 -1.79 -26.67
N GLN A 50 15.45 -1.59 -27.97
CA GLN A 50 15.09 -2.66 -28.91
C GLN A 50 16.12 -2.72 -30.01
N SER A 51 16.89 -3.81 -30.07
CA SER A 51 17.82 -4.07 -31.17
C SER A 51 17.20 -4.94 -32.27
N ALA A 52 16.10 -5.64 -31.96
CA ALA A 52 15.38 -6.48 -32.89
C ALA A 52 14.47 -5.67 -33.84
N ASN A 53 14.41 -6.08 -35.10
CA ASN A 53 13.38 -5.63 -36.02
C ASN A 53 12.03 -6.24 -35.61
N PHE A 54 10.99 -5.41 -35.53
CA PHE A 54 9.67 -5.83 -35.09
C PHE A 54 8.59 -5.32 -36.05
N SER A 55 7.74 -6.24 -36.52
CA SER A 55 6.49 -5.88 -37.20
C SER A 55 5.34 -5.97 -36.21
N SER A 56 4.76 -4.83 -35.85
CA SER A 56 3.59 -4.78 -34.95
C SER A 56 2.28 -5.13 -35.66
N ASN A 57 2.25 -5.14 -37.00
CA ASN A 57 1.02 -5.31 -37.77
C ASN A 57 0.43 -6.73 -37.63
N CYS A 58 -0.83 -6.80 -37.24
CA CYS A 58 -1.58 -8.05 -37.15
C CYS A 58 -2.64 -8.14 -38.24
N ARG A 59 -2.46 -9.06 -39.20
CA ARG A 59 -3.42 -9.44 -40.25
C ARG A 59 -4.16 -8.26 -40.92
N LEU A 60 -3.45 -7.15 -41.19
CA LEU A 60 -4.01 -5.91 -41.76
C LEU A 60 -5.06 -5.19 -40.89
N MET A 61 -5.33 -5.67 -39.67
CA MET A 61 -6.23 -5.01 -38.70
C MET A 61 -5.59 -3.79 -38.04
N GLY A 62 -4.26 -3.70 -38.08
CA GLY A 62 -3.48 -2.63 -37.51
C GLY A 62 -2.35 -3.14 -36.62
N PRO A 63 -1.58 -2.23 -36.02
CA PRO A 63 -0.50 -2.59 -35.13
C PRO A 63 -1.03 -3.07 -33.76
N ILE A 64 -0.34 -4.04 -33.18
CA ILE A 64 -0.44 -4.39 -31.77
C ILE A 64 0.53 -3.51 -31.00
N GLU A 65 0.00 -2.65 -30.14
CA GLU A 65 0.78 -1.71 -29.35
C GLU A 65 0.40 -1.85 -27.88
N PRO A 66 1.38 -1.91 -26.95
CA PRO A 66 1.09 -1.94 -25.52
C PRO A 66 0.15 -0.83 -25.05
N ALA A 67 -0.59 -1.11 -23.97
CA ALA A 67 -1.45 -0.11 -23.33
C ALA A 67 -0.65 1.15 -22.93
N ASP A 68 -1.39 2.26 -22.75
CA ASP A 68 -0.86 3.55 -22.28
C ASP A 68 0.14 4.23 -23.24
N GLY A 69 0.16 3.83 -24.52
CA GLY A 69 1.05 4.41 -25.54
C GLY A 69 2.52 4.07 -25.32
N LEU A 70 2.81 2.99 -24.58
CA LEU A 70 4.16 2.53 -24.33
C LEU A 70 4.73 1.81 -25.53
N THR A 71 6.02 1.99 -25.80
CA THR A 71 6.76 1.08 -26.67
C THR A 71 6.94 -0.28 -25.99
N ILE A 72 7.23 -1.34 -26.73
CA ILE A 72 7.45 -2.66 -26.12
C ILE A 72 8.61 -2.67 -25.09
N PRO A 73 9.76 -2.02 -25.34
CA PRO A 73 10.80 -1.90 -24.33
C PRO A 73 10.32 -1.18 -23.06
N GLN A 74 9.51 -0.13 -23.19
CA GLN A 74 8.94 0.59 -22.05
C GLN A 74 7.93 -0.28 -21.29
N PHE A 75 7.11 -1.06 -22.00
CA PHE A 75 6.15 -1.99 -21.41
C PHE A 75 6.86 -3.08 -20.59
N ILE A 76 7.91 -3.71 -21.14
CA ILE A 76 8.68 -4.74 -20.44
C ILE A 76 9.49 -4.15 -19.28
N CYS A 77 10.08 -2.97 -19.46
CA CYS A 77 10.80 -2.26 -18.39
C CYS A 77 9.86 -1.94 -17.21
N LYS A 78 8.65 -1.44 -17.52
CA LYS A 78 7.60 -1.18 -16.54
C LYS A 78 7.17 -2.47 -15.83
N ALA A 79 6.94 -3.55 -16.58
CA ALA A 79 6.56 -4.86 -16.03
C ALA A 79 7.59 -5.39 -15.01
N LEU A 80 8.87 -5.40 -15.38
CA LEU A 80 9.97 -5.80 -14.49
C LEU A 80 10.01 -4.97 -13.20
N ASN A 81 9.92 -3.63 -13.33
CA ASN A 81 9.94 -2.74 -12.17
C ASN A 81 8.69 -2.87 -11.30
N ASP A 82 7.51 -3.12 -11.89
CA ASP A 82 6.29 -3.33 -11.12
C ASP A 82 6.36 -4.64 -10.32
N GLU A 83 6.94 -5.70 -10.89
CA GLU A 83 7.21 -6.92 -10.12
C GLU A 83 8.28 -6.71 -9.05
N PHE A 84 9.35 -5.96 -9.33
CA PHE A 84 10.35 -5.61 -8.31
C PHE A 84 9.74 -4.79 -7.16
N LYS A 85 8.83 -3.85 -7.44
CA LYS A 85 8.12 -3.08 -6.40
C LYS A 85 7.29 -3.99 -5.52
N MET A 86 6.55 -4.91 -6.13
CA MET A 86 5.70 -5.87 -5.42
C MET A 86 6.48 -6.90 -4.61
N ALA A 87 7.70 -7.24 -5.06
CA ALA A 87 8.63 -8.10 -4.32
C ALA A 87 9.46 -7.35 -3.27
N GLY A 88 9.38 -6.01 -3.20
CA GLY A 88 10.16 -5.20 -2.26
C GLY A 88 11.63 -5.01 -2.66
N LEU A 89 11.97 -5.25 -3.93
CA LEU A 89 13.32 -5.14 -4.49
C LEU A 89 13.58 -3.77 -5.15
N TYR A 90 12.52 -3.09 -5.60
CA TYR A 90 12.65 -1.86 -6.39
C TYR A 90 13.29 -0.72 -5.59
N SER A 91 14.36 -0.12 -6.12
CA SER A 91 15.02 1.02 -5.50
C SER A 91 15.87 1.80 -6.51
N THR A 92 15.75 3.13 -6.47
CA THR A 92 16.57 4.06 -7.25
C THR A 92 18.00 4.21 -6.71
N ASP A 93 18.31 3.71 -5.51
CA ASP A 93 19.65 3.84 -4.90
C ASP A 93 20.44 2.51 -4.91
N GLY A 94 20.04 1.59 -5.79
CA GLY A 94 20.58 0.23 -5.86
C GLY A 94 21.25 -0.11 -7.19
N ILE A 95 21.36 -1.41 -7.44
CA ILE A 95 21.92 -1.97 -8.68
C ILE A 95 21.06 -1.55 -9.87
N LYS A 96 21.71 -0.98 -10.89
CA LYS A 96 21.03 -0.53 -12.11
C LYS A 96 21.09 -1.63 -13.15
N LEU A 97 19.92 -2.08 -13.59
CA LEU A 97 19.79 -2.96 -14.73
C LEU A 97 19.44 -2.13 -15.96
N SER A 98 20.13 -2.37 -17.06
CA SER A 98 19.78 -1.85 -18.39
C SER A 98 19.78 -3.01 -19.37
N GLY A 99 19.23 -2.84 -20.57
CA GLY A 99 19.17 -3.98 -21.47
C GLY A 99 18.60 -3.71 -22.84
N ASP A 100 18.41 -4.79 -23.58
CA ASP A 100 17.94 -4.78 -24.95
C ASP A 100 16.93 -5.91 -25.17
N ILE A 101 15.85 -5.60 -25.90
CA ILE A 101 14.98 -6.61 -26.50
C ILE A 101 15.70 -7.14 -27.74
N THR A 102 16.28 -8.33 -27.60
CA THR A 102 17.14 -8.97 -28.61
C THR A 102 16.35 -9.77 -29.63
N LYS A 103 15.12 -10.17 -29.30
CA LYS A 103 14.18 -10.83 -30.19
C LYS A 103 12.77 -10.39 -29.85
N ILE A 104 11.95 -10.13 -30.86
CA ILE A 104 10.53 -9.96 -30.67
C ILE A 104 9.77 -10.28 -31.96
N GLU A 105 8.85 -11.23 -31.86
CA GLU A 105 7.95 -11.62 -32.94
C GLU A 105 6.69 -12.24 -32.37
N PHE A 106 5.60 -12.16 -33.12
CA PHE A 106 4.39 -12.92 -32.83
C PHE A 106 3.85 -13.57 -34.09
N SER A 107 3.07 -14.64 -33.90
CA SER A 107 2.14 -15.14 -34.91
C SER A 107 0.75 -15.16 -34.31
N SER A 108 -0.22 -14.62 -35.03
CA SER A 108 -1.64 -14.76 -34.71
C SER A 108 -2.26 -16.00 -35.37
N MET A 109 -1.48 -16.78 -36.11
CA MET A 109 -1.90 -17.97 -36.85
C MET A 109 -0.75 -18.99 -36.95
N ASP A 110 -0.42 -19.63 -35.83
CA ASP A 110 0.47 -20.78 -35.81
C ASP A 110 -0.37 -22.06 -35.96
N GLY A 111 -0.34 -22.64 -37.16
CA GLY A 111 -1.32 -23.65 -37.58
C GLY A 111 -2.68 -23.01 -37.93
N LEU A 112 -3.80 -23.57 -37.44
CA LEU A 112 -5.14 -23.04 -37.72
C LEU A 112 -5.67 -22.05 -36.67
N THR A 113 -5.50 -22.35 -35.37
CA THR A 113 -6.15 -21.61 -34.27
C THR A 113 -5.23 -21.38 -33.07
N ASN A 114 -3.91 -21.43 -33.26
CA ASN A 114 -2.97 -21.04 -32.21
C ASN A 114 -2.24 -19.76 -32.61
N GLY A 115 -1.58 -19.15 -31.63
CA GLY A 115 -0.64 -18.06 -31.83
C GLY A 115 0.51 -18.17 -30.85
N TYR A 116 1.54 -17.35 -31.07
CA TYR A 116 2.67 -17.26 -30.15
C TYR A 116 3.24 -15.86 -30.07
N TRP A 117 3.94 -15.59 -28.97
CA TRP A 117 4.89 -14.51 -28.78
C TRP A 117 6.26 -15.12 -28.51
N ASP A 118 7.30 -14.68 -29.22
CA ASP A 118 8.69 -15.06 -28.94
C ASP A 118 9.49 -13.80 -28.64
N ILE A 119 9.93 -13.67 -27.39
CA ILE A 119 10.56 -12.47 -26.85
C ILE A 119 11.90 -12.84 -26.22
N GLY A 120 12.95 -12.13 -26.64
CA GLY A 120 14.30 -12.23 -26.10
C GLY A 120 14.71 -10.96 -25.37
N LEU A 121 15.31 -11.11 -24.19
CA LEU A 121 15.76 -10.03 -23.32
C LEU A 121 17.22 -10.27 -22.92
N ARG A 122 18.07 -9.26 -23.13
CA ARG A 122 19.39 -9.17 -22.53
C ARG A 122 19.38 -8.08 -21.46
N LEU A 123 19.77 -8.42 -20.24
CA LEU A 123 20.00 -7.49 -19.14
C LEU A 123 21.48 -7.38 -18.83
N ASN A 124 21.92 -6.16 -18.55
CA ASN A 124 23.24 -5.79 -18.08
C ASN A 124 23.06 -5.12 -16.72
N SER A 125 23.89 -5.49 -15.76
CA SER A 125 23.89 -4.90 -14.43
C SER A 125 25.05 -3.92 -14.30
N SER A 126 24.85 -2.87 -13.48
CA SER A 126 25.90 -1.93 -13.09
C SER A 126 27.10 -2.58 -12.41
N ASN A 127 26.97 -3.85 -11.99
CA ASN A 127 28.06 -4.66 -11.45
C ASN A 127 28.93 -5.35 -12.53
N GLY A 128 28.65 -5.12 -13.82
CA GLY A 128 29.38 -5.68 -14.96
C GLY A 128 28.94 -7.09 -15.38
N LYS A 129 27.93 -7.68 -14.74
CA LYS A 129 27.34 -8.96 -15.16
C LYS A 129 26.19 -8.76 -16.13
N SER A 130 25.93 -9.78 -16.94
CA SER A 130 24.81 -9.78 -17.89
C SER A 130 24.10 -11.15 -17.92
N LEU A 131 22.85 -11.13 -18.34
CA LEU A 131 21.98 -12.28 -18.50
C LEU A 131 21.23 -12.13 -19.83
N SER A 132 21.12 -13.21 -20.58
CA SER A 132 20.25 -13.28 -21.75
C SER A 132 19.24 -14.40 -21.57
N VAL A 133 17.97 -14.11 -21.80
CA VAL A 133 16.86 -15.08 -21.76
C VAL A 133 15.96 -14.89 -22.98
N SER A 134 15.28 -15.96 -23.39
CA SER A 134 14.25 -15.91 -24.42
C SER A 134 13.10 -16.81 -23.99
N ASN A 135 11.88 -16.41 -24.29
CA ASN A 135 10.70 -17.20 -24.01
C ASN A 135 9.71 -17.16 -25.19
N LYS A 136 9.24 -18.35 -25.59
CA LYS A 136 8.18 -18.51 -26.60
C LYS A 136 6.89 -18.93 -25.92
N TYR A 137 5.98 -17.97 -25.73
CA TYR A 137 4.66 -18.18 -25.15
C TYR A 137 3.66 -18.55 -26.24
N THR A 138 2.83 -19.57 -26.02
CA THR A 138 1.80 -20.00 -26.97
C THR A 138 0.40 -19.79 -26.40
N PHE A 139 -0.57 -19.47 -27.25
CA PHE A 139 -1.95 -19.19 -26.84
C PHE A 139 -2.95 -19.66 -27.90
N LYS A 140 -4.23 -19.76 -27.50
CA LYS A 140 -5.33 -20.02 -28.42
C LYS A 140 -5.74 -18.73 -29.13
N SER A 141 -5.80 -18.80 -30.45
CA SER A 141 -6.12 -17.69 -31.35
C SER A 141 -7.48 -17.91 -32.03
N GLY A 142 -7.93 -16.92 -32.78
CA GLY A 142 -9.14 -16.97 -33.61
C GLY A 142 -8.84 -17.39 -35.05
N PHE A 143 -9.85 -17.91 -35.73
CA PHE A 143 -9.79 -18.11 -37.18
C PHE A 143 -9.90 -16.77 -37.92
N ASP A 144 -10.86 -15.93 -37.52
CA ASP A 144 -11.06 -14.58 -38.09
C ASP A 144 -10.02 -13.57 -37.58
N ALA A 145 -9.77 -12.53 -38.38
CA ALA A 145 -8.69 -11.58 -38.13
C ALA A 145 -8.88 -10.76 -36.85
N ILE A 146 -10.11 -10.36 -36.52
CA ILE A 146 -10.39 -9.54 -35.33
C ILE A 146 -10.14 -10.35 -34.07
N THR A 147 -10.73 -11.56 -33.98
CA THR A 147 -10.55 -12.45 -32.84
C THR A 147 -9.09 -12.84 -32.68
N ALA A 148 -8.40 -13.18 -33.77
CA ALA A 148 -6.99 -13.56 -33.73
C ALA A 148 -6.10 -12.43 -33.21
N CYS A 149 -6.32 -11.21 -33.68
CA CYS A 149 -5.50 -10.08 -33.27
C CYS A 149 -5.84 -9.57 -31.86
N ASN A 150 -7.10 -9.68 -31.41
CA ASN A 150 -7.48 -9.42 -30.02
C ASN A 150 -6.80 -10.42 -29.09
N ALA A 151 -6.87 -11.72 -29.41
CA ALA A 151 -6.20 -12.76 -28.64
C ALA A 151 -4.66 -12.56 -28.60
N THR A 152 -4.07 -12.12 -29.72
CA THR A 152 -2.64 -11.83 -29.79
C THR A 152 -2.25 -10.63 -28.93
N ALA A 153 -3.08 -9.57 -28.92
CA ALA A 153 -2.88 -8.46 -28.01
C ALA A 153 -3.01 -8.94 -26.55
N ASP A 154 -4.12 -9.59 -26.18
CA ASP A 154 -4.35 -10.11 -24.82
C ASP A 154 -3.22 -11.03 -24.33
N ALA A 155 -2.58 -11.78 -25.23
CA ALA A 155 -1.48 -12.68 -24.93
C ALA A 155 -0.13 -11.99 -24.64
N LEU A 156 0.03 -10.69 -24.93
CA LEU A 156 1.31 -10.00 -24.70
C LEU A 156 1.67 -9.93 -23.20
N SER A 157 0.70 -9.62 -22.33
CA SER A 157 0.91 -9.56 -20.88
C SER A 157 1.39 -10.90 -20.29
N PRO A 158 0.70 -12.05 -20.50
CA PRO A 158 1.18 -13.33 -20.01
C PRO A 158 2.50 -13.78 -20.68
N ALA A 159 2.75 -13.43 -21.95
CA ALA A 159 4.05 -13.71 -22.58
C ALA A 159 5.22 -13.00 -21.86
N VAL A 160 5.00 -11.75 -21.43
CA VAL A 160 5.99 -11.00 -20.63
C VAL A 160 6.11 -11.56 -19.21
N GLN A 161 5.02 -12.02 -18.58
CA GLN A 161 5.09 -12.72 -17.30
C GLN A 161 5.98 -13.97 -17.39
N ASP A 162 5.84 -14.79 -18.43
CA ASP A 162 6.66 -15.99 -18.63
C ASP A 162 8.12 -15.66 -18.98
N LEU A 163 8.36 -14.57 -19.72
CA LEU A 163 9.72 -14.07 -19.93
C LEU A 163 10.38 -13.68 -18.60
N ILE A 164 9.68 -12.95 -17.74
CA ILE A 164 10.17 -12.58 -16.41
C ILE A 164 10.36 -13.81 -15.54
N LYS A 165 9.44 -14.78 -15.59
CA LYS A 165 9.61 -16.08 -14.92
C LYS A 165 10.91 -16.77 -15.34
N THR A 166 11.15 -16.85 -16.65
CA THR A 166 12.37 -17.44 -17.24
C THR A 166 13.62 -16.68 -16.78
N MET A 167 13.55 -15.36 -16.65
CA MET A 167 14.61 -14.53 -16.12
C MET A 167 14.89 -14.83 -14.64
N VAL A 168 13.88 -14.80 -13.77
CA VAL A 168 14.08 -14.86 -12.31
C VAL A 168 14.48 -16.25 -11.82
N ILE A 169 14.07 -17.32 -12.51
CA ILE A 169 14.50 -18.69 -12.18
C ILE A 169 15.89 -19.02 -12.75
N ASN A 170 16.43 -18.19 -13.63
CA ASN A 170 17.75 -18.41 -14.20
C ASN A 170 18.83 -18.24 -13.10
N PRO A 171 19.72 -19.23 -12.89
CA PRO A 171 20.77 -19.14 -11.87
C PRO A 171 21.69 -17.91 -11.99
N GLU A 172 21.87 -17.37 -13.21
CA GLU A 172 22.69 -16.18 -13.46
C GLU A 172 22.00 -14.89 -13.01
N PHE A 173 20.67 -14.88 -12.85
CA PHE A 173 19.92 -13.69 -12.42
C PHE A 173 20.38 -13.19 -11.06
N GLY A 174 20.58 -14.10 -10.10
CA GLY A 174 21.12 -13.74 -8.78
C GLY A 174 22.50 -13.08 -8.84
N LYS A 175 23.31 -13.34 -9.89
CA LYS A 175 24.61 -12.68 -10.09
C LYS A 175 24.47 -11.24 -10.58
N LEU A 176 23.40 -10.90 -11.29
CA LEU A 176 23.09 -9.51 -11.65
C LEU A 176 22.83 -8.65 -10.41
N LEU A 177 22.30 -9.27 -9.35
CA LEU A 177 21.81 -8.61 -8.15
C LEU A 177 22.85 -8.53 -7.01
N LYS A 178 24.11 -8.91 -7.26
CA LYS A 178 25.20 -8.77 -6.29
C LYS A 178 25.85 -7.40 -6.41
N TYR A 179 26.07 -6.71 -5.29
CA TYR A 179 26.85 -5.49 -5.27
C TYR A 179 28.33 -5.83 -5.54
N SER A 180 28.93 -5.25 -6.58
CA SER A 180 30.36 -5.42 -6.87
C SER A 180 31.10 -4.13 -6.46
N PRO A 181 32.07 -4.20 -5.55
CA PRO A 181 32.90 -3.05 -5.21
C PRO A 181 34.00 -2.89 -6.27
N SER A 182 33.81 -1.99 -7.23
CA SER A 182 34.89 -1.54 -8.11
C SER A 182 35.27 -0.09 -7.79
N SER A 183 36.52 0.05 -7.35
CA SER A 183 37.30 1.24 -6.99
C SER A 183 36.81 2.07 -5.80
N LEU A 184 37.13 1.60 -4.59
CA LEU A 184 37.84 2.41 -3.60
C LEU A 184 38.54 1.48 -2.59
N SER A 185 39.74 1.91 -2.22
CA SER A 185 40.80 1.18 -1.52
C SER A 185 40.40 0.62 -0.15
N ALA A 186 41.06 -0.48 0.19
CA ALA A 186 41.02 -1.18 1.45
C ALA A 186 41.09 -0.25 2.68
N THR A 187 40.09 -0.35 3.54
CA THR A 187 40.27 -0.53 4.98
C THR A 187 39.26 -1.57 5.46
N LYS A 188 39.77 -2.62 6.10
CA LYS A 188 38.97 -3.53 6.90
C LYS A 188 38.33 -2.71 8.00
N ASP A 189 37.01 -2.66 8.05
CA ASP A 189 36.26 -2.61 9.30
C ASP A 189 34.84 -3.12 9.02
N ASN A 190 34.44 -4.13 9.78
CA ASN A 190 33.08 -4.66 9.79
C ASN A 190 32.17 -3.60 10.42
N GLU A 191 31.50 -2.77 9.61
CA GLU A 191 30.39 -1.95 10.08
C GLU A 191 29.09 -2.36 9.41
N LYS A 192 28.23 -2.98 10.22
CA LYS A 192 26.85 -3.35 9.92
C LYS A 192 26.08 -2.05 9.71
N MET A 193 25.79 -1.72 8.46
CA MET A 193 25.03 -0.52 8.09
C MET A 193 23.56 -0.66 8.51
N ILE A 194 23.24 -0.31 9.77
CA ILE A 194 21.86 -0.14 10.24
C ILE A 194 21.34 1.17 9.66
N VAL A 195 20.83 1.11 8.42
CA VAL A 195 20.00 2.18 7.86
C VAL A 195 18.58 1.97 8.36
N SER A 196 18.16 2.92 9.19
CA SER A 196 16.84 3.08 9.78
C SER A 196 15.69 2.73 8.83
N LYS A 197 15.03 1.60 9.10
CA LYS A 197 13.63 1.37 8.71
C LYS A 197 12.73 2.31 9.55
N GLU A 198 11.66 2.82 8.95
CA GLU A 198 10.69 3.69 9.62
C GLU A 198 10.09 3.01 10.86
N THR A 199 10.27 3.60 12.04
CA THR A 199 9.59 3.16 13.28
C THR A 199 8.70 4.28 13.82
N ASP A 200 7.38 4.13 13.69
CA ASP A 200 6.38 5.05 14.26
C ASP A 200 5.83 4.52 15.62
N ILE A 201 6.67 3.65 16.22
CA ILE A 201 6.64 2.99 17.51
C ILE A 201 5.51 1.98 17.72
N LEU A 202 5.87 0.70 17.83
CA LEU A 202 5.48 -0.17 18.96
C LEU A 202 6.71 -1.05 19.19
N GLY A 203 7.66 -0.47 19.93
CA GLY A 203 9.06 -0.87 20.05
C GLY A 203 9.96 -0.49 18.86
N TRP A 204 11.24 -0.31 19.17
CA TRP A 204 12.25 0.23 18.28
C TRP A 204 12.87 -0.87 17.41
N GLU A 205 12.80 -0.73 16.09
CA GLU A 205 13.22 -1.72 15.09
C GLU A 205 12.63 -3.12 15.33
N LYS A 206 13.45 -4.07 15.81
CA LYS A 206 13.07 -5.44 16.15
C LYS A 206 12.59 -5.55 17.60
N ALA A 207 12.96 -4.61 18.46
CA ALA A 207 12.48 -4.54 19.84
C ALA A 207 10.98 -4.20 19.86
N LYS A 208 10.23 -4.81 20.78
CA LYS A 208 8.81 -4.52 21.02
C LYS A 208 8.61 -4.08 22.46
N TRP A 209 7.67 -3.17 22.71
CA TRP A 209 7.31 -2.85 24.10
C TRP A 209 6.85 -4.12 24.83
N GLY A 210 7.31 -4.29 26.06
CA GLY A 210 7.03 -5.50 26.82
C GLY A 210 7.98 -6.67 26.57
N MET A 211 8.87 -6.59 25.57
CA MET A 211 9.87 -7.62 25.28
C MET A 211 10.80 -7.80 26.47
N LYS A 212 11.14 -9.06 26.79
CA LYS A 212 11.93 -9.37 27.97
C LYS A 212 13.37 -8.93 27.79
N GLN A 213 14.00 -8.64 28.93
CA GLN A 213 15.38 -8.20 29.03
C GLN A 213 16.35 -9.09 28.25
N PHE A 214 16.24 -10.43 28.37
CA PHE A 214 17.14 -11.35 27.65
C PHE A 214 16.91 -11.35 26.13
N GLU A 215 15.67 -11.21 25.68
CA GLU A 215 15.31 -11.23 24.25
C GLU A 215 15.91 -10.00 23.54
N VAL A 216 15.84 -8.84 24.18
CA VAL A 216 16.46 -7.61 23.64
C VAL A 216 17.98 -7.74 23.60
N ALA A 217 18.60 -8.29 24.64
CA ALA A 217 20.05 -8.47 24.67
C ALA A 217 20.55 -9.44 23.60
N GLU A 218 19.80 -10.50 23.32
CA GLU A 218 20.10 -11.48 22.27
C GLU A 218 19.96 -10.88 20.87
N ILE A 219 18.85 -10.18 20.59
CA ILE A 219 18.59 -9.58 19.27
C ILE A 219 19.65 -8.56 18.88
N TYR A 220 20.18 -7.82 19.85
CA TYR A 220 21.04 -6.66 19.62
C TYR A 220 22.48 -6.82 20.12
N GLU A 221 22.85 -8.00 20.61
CA GLU A 221 24.18 -8.28 21.18
C GLU A 221 24.61 -7.22 22.22
N ALA A 222 23.65 -6.78 23.05
CA ALA A 222 23.79 -5.60 23.89
C ALA A 222 24.63 -5.83 25.15
N GLU A 223 25.41 -4.82 25.55
CA GLU A 223 26.23 -4.81 26.77
C GLU A 223 25.44 -4.28 27.97
N TRP A 224 25.57 -4.95 29.11
CA TRP A 224 24.87 -4.58 30.33
C TRP A 224 25.52 -3.40 31.05
N ALA A 225 24.69 -2.50 31.56
CA ALA A 225 25.11 -1.52 32.55
C ALA A 225 24.41 -1.82 33.88
N GLU A 226 25.17 -1.87 34.98
CA GLU A 226 24.67 -2.12 36.33
C GLU A 226 23.94 -0.90 36.94
N ASP A 227 23.16 -0.18 36.13
CA ASP A 227 22.46 1.05 36.53
C ASP A 227 21.03 0.78 37.05
N ASP A 228 20.41 1.79 37.65
CA ASP A 228 18.99 1.82 38.02
C ASP A 228 18.30 3.03 37.36
N PRO A 229 17.25 2.87 36.52
CA PRO A 229 16.64 1.62 36.07
C PRO A 229 17.56 0.78 35.17
N PRO A 230 17.40 -0.56 35.18
CA PRO A 230 18.25 -1.47 34.42
C PRO A 230 18.21 -1.16 32.93
N ARG A 231 19.40 -1.17 32.32
CA ARG A 231 19.56 -0.87 30.91
C ARG A 231 20.67 -1.67 30.24
N CYS A 232 20.54 -1.86 28.94
CA CYS A 232 21.63 -2.35 28.09
C CYS A 232 21.84 -1.41 26.91
N PHE A 233 23.07 -1.41 26.38
CA PHE A 233 23.45 -0.60 25.24
C PHE A 233 23.86 -1.49 24.08
N MET A 234 23.47 -1.12 22.87
CA MET A 234 24.03 -1.76 21.68
C MET A 234 25.53 -1.46 21.61
N LYS A 235 26.31 -2.46 21.16
CA LYS A 235 27.71 -2.26 20.81
C LYS A 235 27.83 -1.30 19.62
N ASP A 236 26.95 -1.50 18.63
CA ASP A 236 26.87 -0.65 17.45
C ASP A 236 26.15 0.67 17.76
N LYS A 237 26.60 1.76 17.12
CA LYS A 237 25.92 3.06 17.16
C LYS A 237 24.95 3.18 15.98
N ALA A 238 23.82 3.85 16.19
CA ALA A 238 22.96 4.26 15.08
C ALA A 238 23.45 5.56 14.45
N LYS A 239 23.33 5.67 13.13
CA LYS A 239 23.57 6.92 12.41
C LYS A 239 22.25 7.59 12.04
N VAL A 240 21.92 8.72 12.68
CA VAL A 240 20.73 9.51 12.34
C VAL A 240 21.18 10.82 11.70
N LYS A 241 20.83 11.04 10.43
CA LYS A 241 21.19 12.24 9.64
C LYS A 241 22.69 12.59 9.71
N GLY A 242 23.55 11.57 9.71
CA GLY A 242 25.01 11.75 9.75
C GLY A 242 25.64 11.61 11.13
N TYR A 243 24.85 11.53 12.19
CA TYR A 243 25.34 11.54 13.58
C TYR A 243 25.27 10.18 14.23
N GLU A 244 26.36 9.79 14.88
CA GLU A 244 26.44 8.57 15.66
C GLU A 244 25.80 8.74 17.04
N LEU A 245 24.84 7.89 17.33
CA LEU A 245 24.05 7.84 18.56
C LEU A 245 24.22 6.47 19.20
N LYS A 246 24.59 6.44 20.48
CA LYS A 246 24.52 5.21 21.27
C LYS A 246 23.06 4.86 21.52
N ILE A 247 22.69 3.60 21.30
CA ILE A 247 21.33 3.12 21.53
C ILE A 247 21.29 2.40 22.87
N GLY A 248 20.38 2.81 23.74
CA GLY A 248 20.11 2.14 25.01
C GLY A 248 18.66 1.67 25.11
N PHE A 249 18.47 0.57 25.83
CA PHE A 249 17.17 -0.02 26.16
C PHE A 249 17.00 -0.02 27.67
N TRP A 250 15.85 0.43 28.17
CA TRP A 250 15.51 0.49 29.59
C TRP A 250 14.33 -0.44 29.90
N PHE A 251 14.42 -1.09 31.06
CA PHE A 251 13.45 -2.08 31.51
C PHE A 251 12.75 -1.63 32.80
N ASP A 252 11.52 -2.09 32.98
CA ASP A 252 10.67 -1.73 34.14
C ASP A 252 11.17 -2.29 35.48
N LYS A 253 11.93 -3.40 35.48
CA LYS A 253 12.52 -4.02 36.68
C LYS A 253 13.79 -4.80 36.34
N ARG A 254 14.61 -5.07 37.36
CA ARG A 254 15.84 -5.87 37.23
C ARG A 254 15.54 -7.37 37.04
N GLY A 255 16.38 -8.03 36.24
CA GLY A 255 16.37 -9.49 36.03
C GLY A 255 15.80 -9.88 34.67
N SER A 256 16.06 -11.11 34.23
CA SER A 256 15.75 -11.61 32.86
C SER A 256 14.30 -11.42 32.41
N THR A 257 13.36 -11.17 33.33
CA THR A 257 11.93 -10.95 33.04
C THR A 257 11.51 -9.47 32.99
N GLY A 258 12.44 -8.53 33.19
CA GLY A 258 12.20 -7.10 33.01
C GLY A 258 11.71 -6.80 31.60
N LYS A 259 10.73 -5.93 31.47
CA LYS A 259 10.04 -5.61 30.22
C LYS A 259 10.50 -4.29 29.66
N LEU A 260 10.80 -4.27 28.36
CA LEU A 260 11.22 -3.07 27.66
C LEU A 260 10.13 -2.00 27.74
N ASN A 261 10.48 -0.85 28.33
CA ASN A 261 9.57 0.27 28.50
C ASN A 261 10.15 1.60 28.00
N LYS A 262 11.39 1.62 27.52
CA LYS A 262 11.99 2.83 26.96
C LYS A 262 13.21 2.51 26.09
N VAL A 263 13.36 3.23 24.99
CA VAL A 263 14.56 3.21 24.14
C VAL A 263 15.06 4.63 24.01
N LYS A 264 16.37 4.83 24.17
CA LYS A 264 16.99 6.15 24.06
C LYS A 264 18.19 6.09 23.12
N LEU A 265 18.18 6.95 22.12
CA LEU A 265 19.35 7.23 21.28
C LEU A 265 20.03 8.47 21.87
N VAL A 266 21.32 8.36 22.20
CA VAL A 266 22.04 9.40 22.92
C VAL A 266 23.36 9.72 22.22
N SER A 267 23.63 11.00 22.00
CA SER A 267 24.93 11.48 21.53
C SER A 267 25.39 12.62 22.44
N SER A 268 26.69 12.62 22.73
CA SER A 268 27.36 13.68 23.46
C SER A 268 28.19 14.49 22.47
N ILE A 269 27.88 15.76 22.31
CA ILE A 269 28.65 16.66 21.45
C ILE A 269 29.40 17.65 22.33
N SER A 270 30.72 17.60 22.29
CA SER A 270 31.60 18.62 22.85
C SER A 270 31.56 19.86 21.96
N ASN A 271 31.35 21.05 22.54
CA ASN A 271 31.36 22.36 21.85
C ASN A 271 30.17 22.71 20.94
N ALA A 272 28.98 22.11 21.11
CA ALA A 272 27.78 22.51 20.37
C ALA A 272 27.17 23.83 20.88
N ARG A 273 27.86 24.97 20.73
CA ARG A 273 27.28 26.29 21.06
C ARG A 273 26.03 26.63 20.23
N ASP A 274 25.83 25.95 19.10
CA ASP A 274 24.73 26.19 18.17
C ASP A 274 23.59 25.15 18.30
N ASP A 275 22.36 25.61 18.07
CA ASP A 275 21.13 24.82 18.07
C ASP A 275 20.89 24.08 16.74
N THR A 276 21.67 24.37 15.69
CA THR A 276 21.53 23.78 14.35
C THR A 276 21.30 22.27 14.32
N TYR A 277 21.99 21.49 15.17
CA TYR A 277 21.78 20.04 15.23
C TYR A 277 20.41 19.66 15.81
N PHE A 278 20.02 20.31 16.91
CA PHE A 278 18.71 20.15 17.51
C PHE A 278 17.64 20.48 16.47
N ASP A 279 17.78 21.63 15.82
CA ASP A 279 16.77 22.14 14.89
C ASP A 279 16.66 21.27 13.64
N ASN A 280 17.76 20.76 13.09
CA ASN A 280 17.74 19.79 11.99
C ASN A 280 17.02 18.49 12.37
N LEU A 281 17.25 18.01 13.60
CA LEU A 281 16.58 16.82 14.11
C LEU A 281 15.09 17.08 14.36
N ILE A 282 14.73 18.24 14.92
CA ILE A 282 13.34 18.65 15.08
C ILE A 282 12.65 18.76 13.71
N ASN A 283 13.29 19.39 12.72
CA ASN A 283 12.74 19.54 11.37
C ASN A 283 12.44 18.19 10.72
N TYR A 284 13.35 17.22 10.87
CA TYR A 284 13.13 15.85 10.39
C TYR A 284 11.90 15.19 11.06
N TYR A 285 11.73 15.36 12.37
CA TYR A 285 10.56 14.81 13.06
C TYR A 285 9.28 15.61 12.80
N VAL A 286 9.36 16.90 12.48
CA VAL A 286 8.24 17.72 12.04
C VAL A 286 7.76 17.30 10.65
N GLU A 287 8.69 17.06 9.71
CA GLU A 287 8.38 16.53 8.38
C GLU A 287 7.67 15.18 8.49
N LYS A 288 8.13 14.32 9.40
CA LYS A 288 7.59 12.97 9.58
C LYS A 288 6.27 12.91 10.36
N TYR A 289 6.15 13.68 11.45
CA TYR A 289 5.06 13.52 12.43
C TYR A 289 4.19 14.76 12.62
N GLY A 290 4.45 15.83 11.86
CA GLY A 290 3.82 17.13 12.03
C GLY A 290 4.37 17.90 13.22
N LYS A 291 3.72 19.01 13.56
CA LYS A 291 4.13 19.89 14.68
C LYS A 291 4.18 19.09 16.01
N PRO A 292 5.17 19.33 16.88
CA PRO A 292 5.23 18.70 18.20
C PRO A 292 4.01 19.07 19.05
N ASP A 293 3.53 18.09 19.82
CA ASP A 293 2.39 18.21 20.74
C ASP A 293 2.77 19.03 21.99
N SER A 294 4.03 18.94 22.44
CA SER A 294 4.55 19.80 23.51
C SER A 294 5.95 20.34 23.20
N SER A 295 6.23 21.51 23.77
CA SER A 295 7.51 22.19 23.69
C SER A 295 7.83 22.78 25.06
N GLU A 296 8.91 22.30 25.67
CA GLU A 296 9.33 22.70 27.00
C GLU A 296 10.75 23.28 26.95
N ALA A 297 10.98 24.36 27.70
CA ALA A 297 12.29 24.92 27.95
C ALA A 297 12.60 24.77 29.44
N GLY A 298 13.72 24.13 29.76
CA GLY A 298 14.17 23.91 31.14
C GLY A 298 15.30 24.87 31.53
N SER A 299 15.82 24.70 32.75
CA SER A 299 16.99 25.45 33.24
C SER A 299 18.23 25.17 32.37
N LEU A 300 19.16 26.13 32.33
CA LEU A 300 20.48 25.99 31.67
C LEU A 300 20.40 25.68 30.17
N GLY A 301 19.37 26.18 29.46
CA GLY A 301 19.27 26.04 28.01
C GLY A 301 18.75 24.67 27.55
N GLN A 302 18.17 23.88 28.45
CA GLN A 302 17.48 22.64 28.09
C GLN A 302 16.28 22.93 27.19
N LYS A 303 16.17 22.19 26.08
CA LYS A 303 15.03 22.27 25.15
C LYS A 303 14.49 20.86 24.90
N THR A 304 13.18 20.72 25.00
CA THR A 304 12.48 19.44 24.78
C THR A 304 11.32 19.65 23.83
N LYS A 305 11.21 18.80 22.80
CA LYS A 305 10.03 18.69 21.94
C LYS A 305 9.47 17.28 22.03
N SER A 306 8.16 17.16 22.16
CA SER A 306 7.50 15.86 22.29
C SER A 306 6.40 15.68 21.27
N TRP A 307 6.24 14.44 20.80
CA TRP A 307 5.10 13.99 20.01
C TRP A 307 4.41 12.86 20.73
N LEU A 308 3.11 13.00 20.96
CA LEU A 308 2.25 11.99 21.56
C LEU A 308 1.57 11.20 20.43
N LYS A 309 1.83 9.89 20.40
CA LYS A 309 1.22 8.96 19.45
C LYS A 309 0.40 7.93 20.22
N LYS A 310 -0.51 7.24 19.53
CA LYS A 310 -1.39 6.22 20.15
C LYS A 310 -0.60 5.11 20.83
N SER A 311 0.58 4.78 20.30
CA SER A 311 1.44 3.69 20.72
C SER A 311 2.58 4.09 21.67
N GLY A 312 2.73 5.38 21.95
CA GLY A 312 3.82 5.89 22.78
C GLY A 312 4.14 7.35 22.55
N GLN A 313 5.19 7.82 23.22
CA GLN A 313 5.72 9.17 23.12
C GLN A 313 7.10 9.16 22.47
N ILE A 314 7.34 10.16 21.62
CA ILE A 314 8.67 10.55 21.16
C ILE A 314 9.05 11.82 21.90
N LYS A 315 10.23 11.87 22.50
CA LYS A 315 10.77 13.06 23.13
C LYS A 315 12.19 13.32 22.65
N ILE A 316 12.42 14.50 22.08
CA ILE A 316 13.74 14.96 21.68
C ILE A 316 14.20 16.03 22.65
N THR A 317 15.33 15.80 23.31
CA THR A 317 15.87 16.70 24.33
C THR A 317 17.30 17.08 24.02
N LYS A 318 17.59 18.38 24.08
CA LYS A 318 18.92 18.96 24.23
C LYS A 318 19.08 19.38 25.68
N ALA A 319 20.13 18.93 26.35
CA ALA A 319 20.44 19.37 27.71
C ALA A 319 21.96 19.48 27.93
N PRO A 320 22.44 20.43 28.74
CA PRO A 320 23.82 20.42 29.20
C PRO A 320 24.08 19.18 30.08
N ALA A 321 25.29 18.66 29.99
CA ALA A 321 25.74 17.46 30.67
C ALA A 321 27.19 17.63 31.12
N GLY A 322 27.56 17.01 32.26
CA GLY A 322 28.92 17.08 32.81
C GLY A 322 29.04 18.02 34.02
N LYS A 323 30.26 18.08 34.58
CA LYS A 323 30.58 18.97 35.71
C LYS A 323 30.65 20.43 35.23
N PRO A 324 30.39 21.43 36.09
CA PRO A 324 30.62 22.84 35.74
C PRO A 324 32.07 23.05 35.27
N GLY A 325 32.26 23.37 33.98
CA GLY A 325 33.59 23.50 33.36
C GLY A 325 33.74 22.73 32.05
N ASP A 326 33.08 21.58 31.91
CA ASP A 326 33.02 20.80 30.67
C ASP A 326 31.63 20.95 30.04
N MET A 327 31.47 21.90 29.11
CA MET A 327 30.21 22.08 28.38
C MET A 327 30.01 20.95 27.36
N VAL A 328 29.54 19.80 27.83
CA VAL A 328 29.04 18.72 26.97
C VAL A 328 27.55 18.93 26.79
N ILE A 329 27.06 18.86 25.56
CA ILE A 329 25.62 18.86 25.29
C ILE A 329 25.20 17.45 24.96
N LEU A 330 24.25 16.94 25.74
CA LEU A 330 23.54 15.70 25.47
C LEU A 330 22.36 15.99 24.56
N PHE A 331 22.34 15.27 23.44
CA PHE A 331 21.17 15.13 22.58
C PHE A 331 20.60 13.74 22.76
N SER A 332 19.29 13.66 22.98
CA SER A 332 18.64 12.37 23.07
C SER A 332 17.28 12.33 22.38
N ILE A 333 17.04 11.21 21.71
CA ILE A 333 15.73 10.81 21.20
C ILE A 333 15.24 9.68 22.08
N GLU A 334 14.15 9.92 22.81
CA GLU A 334 13.51 8.96 23.69
C GLU A 334 12.21 8.46 23.05
N TYR A 335 12.07 7.14 23.03
CA TYR A 335 10.88 6.41 22.66
C TYR A 335 10.37 5.69 23.90
N SER A 336 9.10 5.86 24.25
CA SER A 336 8.47 5.17 25.38
C SER A 336 7.02 4.80 25.05
N PRO A 337 6.49 3.68 25.56
CA PRO A 337 5.06 3.43 25.52
C PRO A 337 4.35 4.46 26.41
N ASN A 338 3.07 4.69 26.14
CA ASN A 338 2.24 5.44 27.09
C ASN A 338 2.09 4.58 28.35
N LEU A 339 2.91 4.86 29.36
CA LEU A 339 2.79 4.26 30.69
C LEU A 339 1.61 4.94 31.36
N GLU A 340 0.43 4.34 31.25
CA GLU A 340 -0.66 4.59 32.18
C GLU A 340 -0.16 4.14 33.57
N ASN A 341 0.32 5.08 34.37
CA ASN A 341 0.46 4.88 35.80
C ASN A 341 -0.96 4.64 36.36
N GLY A 342 -1.25 3.37 36.67
CA GLY A 342 -2.14 2.96 37.74
C GLY A 342 -3.52 3.61 37.78
N ILE A 343 -4.34 3.38 36.75
CA ILE A 343 -5.80 3.22 36.93
C ILE A 343 -6.20 2.01 36.09
N GLU A 344 -6.99 1.14 36.69
CA GLU A 344 -7.60 -0.05 36.09
C GLU A 344 -8.00 0.13 34.63
N GLN A 345 -7.94 -0.99 33.88
CA GLN A 345 -8.47 -1.15 32.54
C GLN A 345 -9.84 -0.47 32.37
N LYS A 346 -9.83 0.82 32.03
CA LYS A 346 -10.96 1.45 31.38
C LYS A 346 -10.71 1.21 29.91
N LYS A 347 -11.12 0.01 29.48
CA LYS A 347 -11.60 -0.28 28.14
C LYS A 347 -12.10 1.05 27.57
N ILE A 348 -11.36 1.64 26.63
CA ILE A 348 -11.88 2.79 25.88
C ILE A 348 -12.97 2.19 25.01
N SER A 349 -14.13 1.94 25.64
CA SER A 349 -15.39 2.09 24.98
C SER A 349 -15.34 3.52 24.46
N LEU A 350 -15.16 3.66 23.14
CA LEU A 350 -15.82 4.75 22.42
C LEU A 350 -17.18 4.93 23.09
N PRO A 351 -17.57 6.18 23.41
CA PRO A 351 -18.71 6.47 24.29
C PRO A 351 -19.77 5.43 24.00
N VAL A 352 -20.11 4.61 25.01
CA VAL A 352 -21.21 3.66 24.87
C VAL A 352 -22.35 4.54 24.41
N HIS A 353 -22.62 4.51 23.12
CA HIS A 353 -23.84 5.05 22.60
C HIS A 353 -24.82 4.08 23.22
N ASN A 354 -25.44 4.52 24.32
CA ASN A 354 -26.47 3.80 25.05
C ASN A 354 -27.71 3.81 24.13
N SER A 355 -27.51 3.18 22.99
CA SER A 355 -28.43 2.94 21.93
C SER A 355 -28.91 1.55 22.26
N GLU A 356 -30.19 1.47 22.58
CA GLU A 356 -30.91 0.21 22.74
C GLU A 356 -30.72 -0.73 21.52
N PHE A 357 -30.16 -0.24 20.42
CA PHE A 357 -30.01 -0.92 19.14
C PHE A 357 -28.58 -0.82 18.60
N ASP A 358 -28.13 -1.84 17.86
CA ASP A 358 -26.81 -1.86 17.23
C ASP A 358 -26.79 -1.06 15.91
N PHE A 359 -27.95 -1.00 15.25
CA PHE A 359 -28.18 -0.22 14.03
C PHE A 359 -29.66 0.16 13.95
N ARG A 360 -29.98 1.45 13.74
CA ARG A 360 -31.36 1.97 13.75
C ARG A 360 -32.18 1.45 14.95
N LYS A 361 -33.15 0.55 14.70
CA LYS A 361 -34.05 -0.08 15.67
C LYS A 361 -33.84 -1.60 15.78
N VAL A 362 -32.69 -2.11 15.35
CA VAL A 362 -32.38 -3.55 15.33
C VAL A 362 -31.11 -3.88 16.10
N ARG A 363 -30.97 -5.14 16.50
CA ARG A 363 -29.76 -5.71 17.08
C ARG A 363 -29.21 -6.83 16.20
N TRP A 364 -27.90 -7.02 16.23
CA TRP A 364 -27.25 -8.14 15.55
C TRP A 364 -27.79 -9.47 16.09
N GLY A 365 -27.93 -10.44 15.19
CA GLY A 365 -28.51 -11.75 15.51
C GLY A 365 -30.04 -11.80 15.58
N MET A 366 -30.75 -10.67 15.48
CA MET A 366 -32.21 -10.70 15.34
C MET A 366 -32.63 -11.52 14.12
N THR A 367 -33.71 -12.27 14.27
CA THR A 367 -34.35 -12.97 13.15
C THR A 367 -34.98 -12.00 12.18
N LYS A 368 -35.12 -12.38 10.90
CA LYS A 368 -35.77 -11.58 9.87
C LYS A 368 -37.15 -11.06 10.27
N ARG A 369 -37.98 -11.93 10.88
CA ARG A 369 -39.31 -11.55 11.41
C ARG A 369 -39.22 -10.41 12.45
N LYS A 370 -38.34 -10.55 13.45
CA LYS A 370 -38.12 -9.51 14.47
C LYS A 370 -37.62 -8.19 13.86
N VAL A 371 -36.77 -8.27 12.82
CA VAL A 371 -36.32 -7.07 12.09
C VAL A 371 -37.51 -6.39 11.41
N MET A 372 -38.39 -7.13 10.74
CA MET A 372 -39.61 -6.58 10.12
C MET A 372 -40.57 -5.96 11.13
N GLU A 373 -40.69 -6.52 12.34
CA GLU A 373 -41.51 -5.97 13.42
C GLU A 373 -40.94 -4.66 13.98
N SER A 374 -39.61 -4.53 14.00
CA SER A 374 -38.91 -3.36 14.54
C SER A 374 -38.74 -2.20 13.54
N GLU A 375 -38.68 -2.51 12.24
CA GLU A 375 -38.49 -1.50 11.19
C GLU A 375 -39.86 -0.98 10.73
N PRO A 376 -40.16 0.32 10.92
CA PRO A 376 -41.46 0.90 10.55
C PRO A 376 -41.70 0.95 9.03
N LEU A 377 -40.66 0.77 8.23
CA LEU A 377 -40.73 0.76 6.77
C LEU A 377 -41.28 -0.58 6.26
N LYS A 378 -41.97 -0.54 5.12
CA LYS A 378 -42.39 -1.75 4.41
C LYS A 378 -41.29 -2.19 3.43
N PRO A 379 -40.88 -3.48 3.42
CA PRO A 379 -39.86 -3.94 2.49
C PRO A 379 -40.40 -3.89 1.06
N ILE A 380 -39.54 -3.47 0.13
CA ILE A 380 -39.80 -3.54 -1.32
C ILE A 380 -39.31 -4.85 -1.93
N VAL A 381 -38.36 -5.52 -1.27
CA VAL A 381 -37.91 -6.86 -1.61
C VAL A 381 -37.76 -7.62 -0.31
N ASP A 382 -38.33 -8.81 -0.31
CA ASP A 382 -38.33 -9.75 0.81
C ASP A 382 -37.93 -11.13 0.26
N ASN A 383 -36.67 -11.52 0.47
CA ASN A 383 -36.18 -12.86 0.09
C ASN A 383 -35.55 -13.56 1.29
N GLU A 384 -35.26 -14.86 1.19
CA GLU A 384 -34.78 -15.66 2.33
C GLU A 384 -33.57 -15.05 3.04
N SER A 385 -32.68 -14.41 2.29
CA SER A 385 -31.38 -13.96 2.79
C SER A 385 -31.25 -12.45 3.01
N SER A 386 -32.20 -11.64 2.51
CA SER A 386 -32.12 -10.19 2.60
C SER A 386 -33.50 -9.51 2.58
N LEU A 387 -33.58 -8.36 3.25
CA LEU A 387 -34.69 -7.41 3.17
C LEU A 387 -34.18 -6.09 2.55
N PHE A 388 -34.98 -5.46 1.69
CA PHE A 388 -34.65 -4.17 1.09
C PHE A 388 -35.77 -3.16 1.29
N TYR A 389 -35.39 -1.92 1.57
CA TYR A 389 -36.27 -0.79 1.85
C TYR A 389 -35.80 0.44 1.08
N LYS A 390 -36.75 1.25 0.62
CA LYS A 390 -36.46 2.62 0.18
C LYS A 390 -36.60 3.54 1.37
N THR A 391 -35.62 4.42 1.59
CA THR A 391 -35.65 5.44 2.65
C THR A 391 -34.74 6.59 2.26
N GLU A 392 -34.81 7.67 3.05
CA GLU A 392 -33.95 8.83 2.91
C GLU A 392 -33.00 8.94 4.11
N ILE A 393 -31.76 9.35 3.86
CA ILE A 393 -30.77 9.72 4.90
C ILE A 393 -30.04 10.97 4.42
N ILE A 394 -29.82 11.95 5.31
CA ILE A 394 -29.15 13.22 5.00
C ILE A 394 -29.71 13.92 3.74
N SER A 395 -31.03 13.83 3.55
CA SER A 395 -31.71 14.31 2.34
C SER A 395 -31.21 13.70 1.04
N LYS A 396 -30.94 12.39 1.07
CA LYS A 396 -30.53 11.58 -0.06
C LYS A 396 -31.33 10.30 -0.11
N ASP A 397 -31.79 9.95 -1.29
CA ASP A 397 -32.42 8.67 -1.56
C ASP A 397 -31.40 7.53 -1.40
N VAL A 398 -31.72 6.60 -0.49
CA VAL A 398 -30.91 5.41 -0.25
C VAL A 398 -31.76 4.15 -0.30
N MET A 399 -31.13 3.06 -0.71
CA MET A 399 -31.62 1.72 -0.48
C MET A 399 -31.02 1.21 0.83
N LEU A 400 -31.87 0.93 1.81
CA LEU A 400 -31.50 0.22 3.02
C LEU A 400 -31.66 -1.28 2.77
N SER A 401 -30.63 -2.07 3.02
CA SER A 401 -30.74 -3.53 3.04
C SER A 401 -30.26 -4.13 4.36
N TYR A 402 -30.86 -5.25 4.72
CA TYR A 402 -30.44 -6.10 5.82
C TYR A 402 -30.14 -7.48 5.28
N ASP A 403 -28.98 -8.03 5.63
CA ASP A 403 -28.56 -9.37 5.20
C ASP A 403 -28.57 -10.34 6.38
N PHE A 404 -29.05 -11.55 6.10
CA PHE A 404 -29.24 -12.62 7.04
C PHE A 404 -28.44 -13.85 6.63
N VAL A 405 -27.84 -14.49 7.64
CA VAL A 405 -27.18 -15.80 7.51
C VAL A 405 -27.76 -16.69 8.60
N GLN A 406 -28.27 -17.86 8.23
CA GLN A 406 -28.95 -18.77 9.17
C GLN A 406 -30.06 -18.05 9.97
N ASN A 407 -30.84 -17.20 9.29
CA ASN A 407 -31.88 -16.36 9.89
C ASN A 407 -31.39 -15.45 11.05
N LYS A 408 -30.12 -15.05 11.04
CA LYS A 408 -29.55 -14.07 11.97
C LYS A 408 -29.11 -12.84 11.21
N LEU A 409 -29.48 -11.66 11.68
CA LEU A 409 -29.03 -10.40 11.11
C LEU A 409 -27.52 -10.23 11.32
N VAL A 410 -26.75 -10.11 10.22
CA VAL A 410 -25.28 -9.97 10.29
C VAL A 410 -24.76 -8.68 9.69
N ARG A 411 -25.52 -8.06 8.78
CA ARG A 411 -25.08 -6.87 8.05
C ARG A 411 -26.26 -5.99 7.67
N ALA A 412 -26.05 -4.68 7.71
CA ALA A 412 -26.96 -3.69 7.15
C ALA A 412 -26.20 -2.73 6.23
N VAL A 413 -26.83 -2.28 5.16
CA VAL A 413 -26.20 -1.42 4.14
C VAL A 413 -27.14 -0.29 3.76
N TYR A 414 -26.62 0.94 3.72
CA TYR A 414 -27.23 2.01 2.95
C TYR A 414 -26.47 2.17 1.63
N GLN A 415 -27.18 2.03 0.52
CA GLN A 415 -26.64 2.30 -0.81
C GLN A 415 -27.29 3.55 -1.38
N LEU A 416 -26.47 4.56 -1.71
CA LEU A 416 -26.94 5.77 -2.37
C LEU A 416 -27.61 5.43 -3.71
N LYS A 417 -28.81 5.98 -3.95
CA LYS A 417 -29.57 5.82 -5.20
C LYS A 417 -29.69 7.10 -6.02
N GLU A 418 -29.17 8.21 -5.50
CA GLU A 418 -29.07 9.49 -6.19
C GLU A 418 -28.34 9.40 -7.55
N ARG A 419 -28.86 10.15 -8.52
CA ARG A 419 -28.26 10.28 -9.85
C ARG A 419 -27.68 11.68 -10.02
N HIS A 420 -26.37 11.75 -10.26
CA HIS A 420 -25.70 13.02 -10.57
C HIS A 420 -25.12 13.00 -11.98
N THR A 421 -25.47 14.02 -12.77
CA THR A 421 -24.80 14.32 -14.05
C THR A 421 -23.34 14.71 -13.81
N ASN A 422 -23.09 15.55 -12.80
CA ASN A 422 -21.73 15.89 -12.36
C ASN A 422 -21.22 14.81 -11.40
N LYS A 423 -20.24 14.01 -11.87
CA LYS A 423 -19.68 12.90 -11.10
C LYS A 423 -19.00 13.32 -9.79
N ASN A 424 -18.50 14.56 -9.66
CA ASN A 424 -17.91 15.04 -8.40
C ASN A 424 -18.94 15.18 -7.27
N LYS A 425 -20.23 15.28 -7.58
CA LYS A 425 -21.27 15.35 -6.54
C LYS A 425 -21.35 14.04 -5.73
N TYR A 426 -21.02 12.89 -6.33
CA TYR A 426 -20.91 11.64 -5.59
C TYR A 426 -19.80 11.68 -4.52
N LEU A 427 -18.69 12.36 -4.80
CA LEU A 427 -17.61 12.55 -3.82
C LEU A 427 -18.09 13.43 -2.65
N GLN A 428 -18.90 14.44 -2.92
CA GLN A 428 -19.51 15.26 -1.87
C GLN A 428 -20.48 14.44 -1.01
N ASP A 429 -21.30 13.59 -1.62
CA ASP A 429 -22.20 12.70 -0.87
C ASP A 429 -21.41 11.71 0.01
N TYR A 430 -20.32 11.13 -0.50
CA TYR A 430 -19.40 10.29 0.28
C TYR A 430 -18.83 11.02 1.51
N GLU A 431 -18.31 12.24 1.32
CA GLU A 431 -17.79 13.05 2.42
C GLU A 431 -18.88 13.44 3.43
N ASN A 432 -20.11 13.69 2.97
CA ASN A 432 -21.25 13.96 3.85
C ASN A 432 -21.63 12.74 4.70
N PHE A 433 -21.69 11.53 4.10
CA PHE A 433 -21.89 10.30 4.87
C PHE A 433 -20.77 10.11 5.88
N LYS A 434 -19.50 10.21 5.46
CA LYS A 434 -18.34 10.11 6.36
C LYS A 434 -18.43 11.09 7.52
N LYS A 435 -18.80 12.35 7.26
CA LYS A 435 -18.98 13.38 8.29
C LYS A 435 -20.03 13.00 9.33
N VAL A 436 -21.20 12.50 8.90
CA VAL A 436 -22.27 12.09 9.83
C VAL A 436 -21.87 10.85 10.65
N ILE A 437 -21.22 9.87 10.02
CA ILE A 437 -20.70 8.70 10.75
C ILE A 437 -19.63 9.14 11.77
N THR A 438 -18.77 10.09 11.39
CA THR A 438 -17.74 10.65 12.28
C THR A 438 -18.35 11.40 13.46
N GLN A 439 -19.41 12.19 13.24
CA GLN A 439 -20.13 12.86 14.32
C GLN A 439 -20.75 11.87 15.30
N LYS A 440 -21.20 10.71 14.82
CA LYS A 440 -21.86 9.70 15.65
C LYS A 440 -20.88 8.80 16.42
N TYR A 441 -19.76 8.40 15.81
CA TYR A 441 -18.85 7.39 16.36
C TYR A 441 -17.43 7.90 16.64
N GLY A 442 -17.14 9.16 16.37
CA GLY A 442 -15.80 9.73 16.46
C GLY A 442 -14.98 9.53 15.17
N PRO A 443 -13.68 9.88 15.17
CA PRO A 443 -12.84 9.79 13.98
C PRO A 443 -12.65 8.34 13.51
N PRO A 444 -12.56 8.10 12.18
CA PRO A 444 -12.32 6.76 11.63
C PRO A 444 -10.95 6.21 12.03
N GLN A 445 -10.85 4.87 12.10
CA GLN A 445 -9.59 4.14 12.24
C GLN A 445 -8.78 4.16 10.93
N ILE A 446 -9.47 4.11 9.79
CA ILE A 446 -8.89 4.18 8.45
C ILE A 446 -9.66 5.26 7.69
N ASP A 447 -8.98 6.20 7.05
CA ASP A 447 -9.57 7.14 6.07
C ASP A 447 -8.56 7.37 4.96
N ARG A 448 -8.84 6.85 3.77
CA ARG A 448 -7.91 6.99 2.64
C ARG A 448 -8.61 6.91 1.30
N TYR A 449 -8.00 7.58 0.33
CA TYR A 449 -8.24 7.36 -1.08
C TYR A 449 -7.15 6.45 -1.65
N LYS A 450 -7.56 5.43 -2.40
CA LYS A 450 -6.66 4.58 -3.18
C LYS A 450 -6.80 4.96 -4.65
N TRP A 451 -5.70 5.44 -5.24
CA TRP A 451 -5.59 5.61 -6.67
C TRP A 451 -5.17 4.29 -7.30
N VAL A 452 -6.02 3.77 -8.18
CA VAL A 452 -5.72 2.62 -9.05
C VAL A 452 -5.03 3.11 -10.33
N ASN A 453 -5.33 4.33 -10.77
CA ASN A 453 -4.70 4.98 -11.92
C ASN A 453 -4.58 6.49 -11.70
N ASP A 454 -3.37 7.02 -11.88
CA ASP A 454 -3.04 8.42 -11.59
C ASP A 454 -3.47 9.42 -12.68
N LEU A 455 -4.10 8.98 -13.79
CA LEU A 455 -4.52 9.82 -14.93
C LEU A 455 -5.23 11.12 -14.52
N TYR A 456 -6.10 11.05 -13.51
CA TYR A 456 -6.87 12.18 -13.01
C TYR A 456 -6.39 12.73 -11.66
N LYS A 457 -5.32 12.16 -11.09
CA LYS A 457 -4.89 12.41 -9.70
C LYS A 457 -4.48 13.86 -9.43
N LYS A 458 -3.88 14.52 -10.42
CA LYS A 458 -3.45 15.91 -10.34
C LYS A 458 -4.59 16.92 -10.52
N ASP A 459 -5.73 16.48 -11.06
CA ASP A 459 -6.88 17.36 -11.35
C ASP A 459 -8.09 16.97 -10.49
N ARG A 460 -8.27 17.70 -9.38
CA ARG A 460 -9.38 17.48 -8.45
C ARG A 460 -10.76 17.61 -9.11
N SER A 461 -10.87 18.39 -10.19
CA SER A 461 -12.12 18.53 -10.94
C SER A 461 -12.52 17.24 -11.69
N LYS A 462 -11.59 16.28 -11.81
CA LYS A 462 -11.81 14.99 -12.49
C LYS A 462 -11.95 13.81 -11.54
N TYR A 463 -11.98 14.01 -10.22
CA TYR A 463 -12.01 12.90 -9.26
C TYR A 463 -13.30 12.06 -9.37
N GLY A 464 -14.43 12.69 -9.66
CA GLY A 464 -15.68 11.99 -9.96
C GLY A 464 -15.59 11.17 -11.24
N MET A 465 -14.91 11.69 -12.28
CA MET A 465 -14.64 10.90 -13.48
C MET A 465 -13.76 9.70 -13.13
N ALA A 466 -12.70 9.93 -12.35
CA ALA A 466 -11.80 8.90 -11.87
C ALA A 466 -12.51 7.80 -11.08
N LEU A 467 -13.44 8.17 -10.18
CA LEU A 467 -14.29 7.21 -9.48
C LEU A 467 -15.13 6.41 -10.47
N SER A 468 -15.75 7.06 -11.46
CA SER A 468 -16.67 6.42 -12.38
C SER A 468 -16.03 5.37 -13.29
N VAL A 469 -14.72 5.48 -13.54
CA VAL A 469 -13.94 4.54 -14.35
C VAL A 469 -12.99 3.67 -13.52
N GLY A 470 -13.18 3.63 -12.19
CA GLY A 470 -12.42 2.76 -11.28
C GLY A 470 -10.98 3.20 -10.99
N HIS A 471 -10.57 4.40 -11.41
CA HIS A 471 -9.23 4.94 -11.17
C HIS A 471 -9.03 5.43 -9.73
N LEU A 472 -10.11 5.78 -9.04
CA LEU A 472 -10.12 6.25 -7.66
C LEU A 472 -11.09 5.38 -6.85
N ILE A 473 -10.72 5.09 -5.61
CA ILE A 473 -11.57 4.43 -4.62
C ILE A 473 -11.40 5.20 -3.31
N GLY A 474 -12.49 5.53 -2.64
CA GLY A 474 -12.48 6.13 -1.30
C GLY A 474 -13.01 5.13 -0.27
N GLY A 475 -12.39 5.08 0.91
CA GLY A 475 -12.86 4.25 2.00
C GLY A 475 -12.50 4.82 3.37
N ALA A 476 -13.46 4.79 4.28
CA ALA A 476 -13.27 5.08 5.69
C ALA A 476 -13.90 3.98 6.56
N VAL A 477 -13.26 3.65 7.68
CA VAL A 477 -13.66 2.56 8.59
C VAL A 477 -13.67 3.05 10.03
N TRP A 478 -14.72 2.70 10.76
CA TRP A 478 -14.88 2.86 12.20
C TRP A 478 -15.19 1.51 12.81
N GLU A 479 -14.93 1.39 14.10
CA GLU A 479 -15.35 0.23 14.86
C GLU A 479 -15.98 0.67 16.17
N THR A 480 -16.98 -0.08 16.60
CA THR A 480 -17.49 -0.06 17.97
C THR A 480 -17.16 -1.39 18.64
N GLU A 481 -17.64 -1.59 19.87
CA GLU A 481 -17.52 -2.89 20.53
C GLU A 481 -18.25 -4.00 19.75
N LEU A 482 -19.37 -3.68 19.10
CA LEU A 482 -20.26 -4.67 18.48
C LEU A 482 -20.21 -4.66 16.94
N SER A 483 -19.80 -3.54 16.34
CA SER A 483 -19.96 -3.30 14.91
C SER A 483 -18.66 -2.86 14.24
N GLU A 484 -18.42 -3.35 13.03
CA GLU A 484 -17.54 -2.70 12.04
C GLU A 484 -18.42 -1.82 11.13
N ILE A 485 -18.00 -0.58 10.91
CA ILE A 485 -18.73 0.40 10.13
C ILE A 485 -17.80 0.92 9.05
N SER A 486 -18.25 0.96 7.79
CA SER A 486 -17.47 1.56 6.72
C SER A 486 -18.31 2.43 5.80
N VAL A 487 -17.68 3.47 5.28
CA VAL A 487 -18.21 4.27 4.17
C VAL A 487 -17.24 4.06 3.01
N SER A 488 -17.76 3.69 1.84
CA SER A 488 -16.95 3.43 0.66
C SER A 488 -17.57 4.06 -0.58
N ILE A 489 -16.72 4.59 -1.45
CA ILE A 489 -17.08 5.06 -2.78
C ILE A 489 -16.16 4.46 -3.82
N SER A 490 -16.74 3.86 -4.85
CA SER A 490 -16.02 3.28 -5.98
C SER A 490 -16.90 3.34 -7.21
N GLY A 491 -16.33 3.07 -8.38
CA GLY A 491 -17.12 2.94 -9.59
C GLY A 491 -16.42 2.11 -10.64
N ASP A 492 -17.21 1.71 -11.61
CA ASP A 492 -16.79 0.98 -12.80
C ASP A 492 -17.82 1.23 -13.91
N ASN A 493 -17.38 1.17 -15.17
CA ASN A 493 -18.20 1.38 -16.35
C ASN A 493 -19.12 2.62 -16.25
N PHE A 494 -18.54 3.74 -15.84
CA PHE A 494 -19.18 5.05 -15.63
C PHE A 494 -20.26 5.09 -14.54
N LYS A 495 -20.42 4.03 -13.75
CA LYS A 495 -21.38 3.95 -12.64
C LYS A 495 -20.62 4.04 -11.32
N ILE A 496 -21.03 4.98 -10.47
CA ILE A 496 -20.45 5.17 -9.13
C ILE A 496 -21.41 4.58 -8.11
N SER A 497 -20.87 3.81 -7.16
CA SER A 497 -21.57 3.29 -6.00
C SER A 497 -20.97 3.91 -4.73
N CYS A 498 -21.84 4.45 -3.89
CA CYS A 498 -21.49 4.90 -2.54
C CYS A 498 -22.29 4.08 -1.53
N LEU A 499 -21.59 3.46 -0.59
CA LEU A 499 -22.16 2.55 0.40
C LEU A 499 -21.76 2.97 1.80
N VAL A 500 -22.70 2.88 2.74
CA VAL A 500 -22.42 2.84 4.18
C VAL A 500 -22.79 1.44 4.67
N VAL A 501 -21.81 0.71 5.20
CA VAL A 501 -21.97 -0.69 5.61
C VAL A 501 -21.77 -0.81 7.11
N TYR A 502 -22.66 -1.53 7.77
CA TYR A 502 -22.56 -1.94 9.17
C TYR A 502 -22.52 -3.47 9.21
N LYS A 503 -21.55 -4.04 9.93
CA LYS A 503 -21.41 -5.50 10.10
C LYS A 503 -21.30 -5.84 11.58
N SER A 504 -21.88 -6.97 11.96
CA SER A 504 -21.68 -7.57 13.28
C SER A 504 -20.27 -8.14 13.42
N LYS A 505 -19.54 -7.76 14.47
CA LYS A 505 -18.23 -8.35 14.80
C LYS A 505 -18.37 -9.79 15.28
N SER A 506 -19.34 -10.09 16.14
CA SER A 506 -19.53 -11.42 16.71
C SER A 506 -20.01 -12.47 15.69
N LEU A 507 -20.70 -12.03 14.63
CA LEU A 507 -21.23 -12.90 13.58
C LEU A 507 -20.45 -12.82 12.26
N ALA A 508 -19.28 -12.15 12.23
CA ALA A 508 -18.46 -11.99 11.03
C ALA A 508 -18.13 -13.34 10.36
N HIS A 509 -17.79 -14.35 11.16
CA HIS A 509 -17.48 -15.70 10.71
C HIS A 509 -18.62 -16.37 9.90
N LEU A 510 -19.89 -16.06 10.21
CA LEU A 510 -21.03 -16.60 9.46
C LEU A 510 -21.11 -16.00 8.05
N GLN A 511 -20.86 -14.71 7.94
CA GLN A 511 -20.84 -14.00 6.67
C GLN A 511 -19.67 -14.46 5.80
N GLU A 512 -18.47 -14.57 6.38
CA GLU A 512 -17.27 -15.05 5.69
C GLU A 512 -17.44 -16.47 5.13
N LYS A 513 -18.03 -17.38 5.91
CA LYS A 513 -18.30 -18.75 5.46
C LYS A 513 -19.29 -18.77 4.28
N LYS A 514 -20.35 -17.95 4.33
CA LYS A 514 -21.32 -17.83 3.23
C LYS A 514 -20.67 -17.27 1.96
N ASP A 515 -19.84 -16.24 2.10
CA ASP A 515 -19.14 -15.61 0.97
C ASP A 515 -18.12 -16.57 0.34
N ALA A 516 -17.39 -17.33 1.15
CA ALA A 516 -16.46 -18.37 0.70
C ALA A 516 -17.18 -19.51 -0.04
N GLN A 517 -18.29 -19.99 0.49
CA GLN A 517 -19.09 -21.04 -0.16
C GLN A 517 -19.64 -20.56 -1.51
N LYS A 518 -20.17 -19.34 -1.57
CA LYS A 518 -20.65 -18.75 -2.82
C LYS A 518 -19.52 -18.55 -3.83
N ALA A 519 -18.32 -18.19 -3.39
CA ALA A 519 -17.17 -18.09 -4.27
C ALA A 519 -16.82 -19.47 -4.87
N MET A 520 -16.82 -20.53 -4.06
CA MET A 520 -16.58 -21.90 -4.51
C MET A 520 -17.64 -22.43 -5.48
N GLU A 521 -18.91 -22.06 -5.31
CA GLU A 521 -20.00 -22.46 -6.23
C GLU A 521 -19.92 -21.79 -7.61
N ASN A 522 -19.14 -20.71 -7.74
CA ASN A 522 -18.91 -20.01 -9.02
C ASN A 522 -17.62 -20.47 -9.73
N PHE A 523 -16.92 -21.47 -9.18
CA PHE A 523 -15.82 -22.21 -9.80
C PHE A 523 -16.27 -23.65 -10.05
#